data_AF-A0A6M0AST3-F1
#
_entry.id   AF-A0A6M0AST3-F1
#
_cell.length_a   1.000
_cell.length_b   1.000
_cell.length_c   1.000
_cell.angle_alpha   90.00
_cell.angle_beta   90.00
_cell.angle_gamma   90.00
#
_symmetry.space_group_name_H-M   'P 1'
#
loop_
_entity.id
_entity.type
_entity.pdbx_description
1 polymer ?
#
loop_
_entity_poly.entity_id
_entity_poly.type
_entity_poly.pdbx_seq_one_letter_code
_entity_poly.pdbx_strand_id
1 'polypeptide(L)'
;MATNLNHNIKYQSLTLLQKYQQSKTSELRNQLVALNLGLVRREAHHWVNQCHESYEDLLQVGCIGLIGAIERFDSTKGIAFSSFAIPYIRGEIQHYLRDRGYSIRIPRRWLALRQKSVEI
;
A
#
# COMPACT_ATOMS: atom_id res chain seq x y z
N MET A 1 -11.96 24.70 -7.17
CA MET A 1 -10.52 24.99 -6.93
C MET A 1 -9.67 23.75 -6.62
N ALA A 2 -10.14 22.75 -5.84
CA ALA A 2 -9.36 21.55 -5.51
C ALA A 2 -9.03 20.60 -6.69
N THR A 3 -9.81 20.63 -7.77
CA THR A 3 -9.63 19.75 -8.95
C THR A 3 -8.34 20.04 -9.73
N ASN A 4 -7.91 21.31 -9.79
CA ASN A 4 -6.69 21.70 -10.51
C ASN A 4 -5.40 21.24 -9.80
N LEU A 5 -5.36 21.30 -8.47
CA LEU A 5 -4.23 20.81 -7.67
C LEU A 5 -4.04 19.30 -7.82
N ASN A 6 -5.13 18.53 -7.74
CA ASN A 6 -5.07 17.07 -7.91
C ASN A 6 -4.64 16.66 -9.33
N HIS A 7 -5.04 17.42 -10.35
CA HIS A 7 -4.61 17.16 -11.72
C HIS A 7 -3.11 17.40 -11.90
N ASN A 8 -2.59 18.47 -11.30
CA ASN A 8 -1.17 18.80 -11.31
C ASN A 8 -0.32 17.71 -10.62
N ILE A 9 -0.73 17.26 -9.43
CA ILE A 9 -0.02 16.20 -8.69
C ILE A 9 0.01 14.88 -9.48
N LYS A 10 -1.11 14.49 -10.13
CA LYS A 10 -1.16 13.27 -10.95
C LYS A 10 -0.19 13.34 -12.13
N TYR A 11 -0.15 14.48 -12.82
CA TYR A 11 0.77 14.69 -13.95
C TYR A 11 2.23 14.65 -13.49
N GLN A 12 2.55 15.37 -12.41
CA GLN A 12 3.88 15.37 -11.79
C GLN A 12 4.33 13.96 -11.40
N SER A 13 3.46 13.18 -10.76
CA SER A 13 3.77 11.80 -10.36
C SER A 13 4.05 10.91 -11.57
N LEU A 14 3.29 11.06 -12.67
CA LEU A 14 3.50 10.28 -13.89
C LEU A 14 4.84 10.61 -14.55
N THR A 15 5.16 11.90 -14.68
CA THR A 15 6.45 12.35 -15.24
C THR A 15 7.63 11.85 -14.41
N LEU A 16 7.52 11.87 -13.08
CA LEU A 16 8.57 11.35 -12.20
C LEU A 16 8.70 9.83 -12.31
N LEU A 17 7.59 9.08 -12.45
CA LEU A 17 7.63 7.63 -12.67
C LEU A 17 8.35 7.28 -13.98
N GLN A 18 8.08 8.02 -15.06
CA GLN A 18 8.77 7.82 -16.35
C GLN A 18 10.28 8.07 -16.23
N LYS A 19 10.68 9.14 -15.52
CA LYS A 19 12.09 9.41 -15.24
C LYS A 19 12.73 8.31 -14.39
N TYR A 20 12.02 7.84 -13.37
CA TYR A 20 12.48 6.77 -12.48
C TYR A 20 12.71 5.46 -13.24
N GLN A 21 11.86 5.13 -14.21
CA GLN A 21 12.05 3.93 -15.05
C GLN A 21 13.33 3.97 -15.89
N GLN A 22 13.83 5.16 -16.23
CA GLN A 22 15.06 5.34 -17.01
C GLN A 22 16.33 5.28 -16.15
N SER A 23 16.35 5.95 -14.99
CA SER A 23 17.57 6.11 -14.18
C SER A 23 17.59 5.34 -12.86
N LYS A 24 16.42 4.89 -12.34
CA LYS A 24 16.24 4.13 -11.09
C LYS A 24 17.00 4.69 -9.88
N THR A 25 17.14 6.01 -9.78
CA THR A 25 17.84 6.68 -8.67
C THR A 25 17.00 6.71 -7.39
N SER A 26 17.66 6.59 -6.23
CA SER A 26 17.04 6.68 -4.91
C SER A 26 16.32 7.99 -4.65
N GLU A 27 16.83 9.10 -5.18
CA GLU A 27 16.28 10.44 -5.00
C GLU A 27 14.89 10.55 -5.64
N LEU A 28 14.76 10.05 -6.87
CA LEU A 28 13.48 9.97 -7.57
C LEU A 28 12.49 9.07 -6.86
N ARG A 29 12.94 7.91 -6.34
CA ARG A 29 12.07 7.02 -5.55
C ARG A 29 11.56 7.73 -4.30
N ASN A 30 12.42 8.43 -3.57
CA ASN A 30 12.04 9.15 -2.35
C ASN A 30 11.04 10.28 -2.66
N GLN A 31 11.22 11.01 -3.76
CA GLN A 31 10.26 12.01 -4.21
C GLN A 31 8.90 11.38 -4.56
N LEU A 32 8.90 10.26 -5.29
CA LEU A 32 7.68 9.53 -5.64
C LEU A 32 6.94 9.00 -4.42
N VAL A 33 7.68 8.48 -3.43
CA VAL A 33 7.11 8.07 -2.14
C VAL A 33 6.46 9.28 -1.47
N ALA A 34 7.19 10.39 -1.31
CA ALA A 34 6.68 11.59 -0.65
C ALA A 34 5.37 12.12 -1.27
N LEU A 35 5.30 12.16 -2.60
CA LEU A 35 4.10 12.59 -3.34
C LEU A 35 2.89 11.67 -3.13
N ASN A 36 3.14 10.37 -2.97
CA ASN A 36 2.09 9.35 -2.90
C ASN A 36 1.82 8.84 -1.48
N LEU A 37 2.49 9.38 -0.45
CA LEU A 37 2.27 9.03 0.97
C LEU A 37 0.80 9.12 1.39
N GLY A 38 0.02 10.02 0.80
CA GLY A 38 -1.41 10.14 1.09
C GLY A 38 -2.21 8.87 0.81
N LEU A 39 -1.79 8.06 -0.18
CA LEU A 39 -2.42 6.76 -0.46
C LEU A 39 -2.19 5.79 0.69
N VAL A 40 -0.97 5.77 1.23
CA VAL A 40 -0.59 4.91 2.36
C VAL A 40 -1.34 5.31 3.62
N ARG A 41 -1.35 6.62 3.95
CA ARG A 41 -2.09 7.12 5.12
C ARG A 41 -3.55 6.72 5.09
N ARG A 42 -4.18 6.80 3.91
CA ARG A 42 -5.59 6.41 3.73
C ARG A 42 -5.81 4.92 4.00
N GLU A 43 -4.95 4.04 3.48
CA GLU A 43 -5.07 2.60 3.76
C GLU A 43 -4.71 2.27 5.22
N ALA A 44 -3.69 2.89 5.81
CA ALA A 44 -3.33 2.71 7.21
C ALA A 44 -4.48 3.11 8.16
N HIS A 45 -5.13 4.25 7.92
CA HIS A 45 -6.32 4.67 8.67
C HIS A 45 -7.51 3.72 8.51
N HIS A 46 -7.65 3.06 7.35
CA HIS A 46 -8.70 2.07 7.16
C HIS A 46 -8.45 0.83 8.05
N TRP A 47 -7.20 0.38 8.16
CA TRP A 47 -6.84 -0.83 8.89
C TRP A 47 -6.70 -0.65 10.40
N VAL A 48 -6.31 0.54 10.89
CA VAL A 48 -6.11 0.77 12.34
C VAL A 48 -7.38 0.51 13.15
N ASN A 49 -8.56 0.70 12.58
CA ASN A 49 -9.84 0.42 13.23
C ASN A 49 -10.26 -1.05 13.19
N GLN A 50 -9.50 -1.91 12.50
CA GLN A 50 -9.81 -3.33 12.26
C GLN A 50 -8.79 -4.28 12.90
N CYS A 51 -7.71 -3.77 13.48
CA CYS A 51 -6.66 -4.55 14.12
C CYS A 51 -6.12 -3.87 15.39
N HIS A 52 -5.23 -4.56 16.11
CA HIS A 52 -4.61 -4.05 17.34
C HIS A 52 -3.22 -3.44 17.10
N GLU A 53 -2.80 -3.30 15.84
CA GLU A 53 -1.50 -2.75 15.47
C GLU A 53 -1.52 -1.22 15.49
N SER A 54 -0.36 -0.61 15.76
CA SER A 54 -0.22 0.85 15.73
C SER A 54 -0.42 1.39 14.31
N TYR A 55 -1.00 2.59 14.21
CA TYR A 55 -1.05 3.33 12.95
C TYR A 55 0.34 3.51 12.33
N GLU A 56 1.37 3.73 13.16
CA GLU A 56 2.74 3.94 12.69
C GLU A 56 3.32 2.67 12.04
N ASP A 57 3.04 1.50 12.61
CA ASP A 57 3.47 0.21 12.04
C ASP A 57 2.76 -0.04 10.70
N LEU A 58 1.45 0.20 10.63
CA LEU A 58 0.68 0.08 9.39
C LEU A 58 1.16 1.06 8.32
N LEU A 59 1.50 2.29 8.71
CA LEU A 59 2.05 3.30 7.82
C LEU A 59 3.41 2.85 7.28
N GLN A 60 4.28 2.31 8.14
CA GLN A 60 5.61 1.85 7.74
C GLN A 60 5.53 0.69 6.75
N VAL A 61 4.73 -0.33 7.08
CA VAL A 61 4.48 -1.48 6.18
C VAL A 61 3.85 -1.02 4.88
N GLY A 62 2.87 -0.14 4.94
CA GLY A 62 2.25 0.43 3.75
C GLY A 62 3.24 1.24 2.89
N CYS A 63 4.23 1.90 3.51
CA CYS A 63 5.31 2.58 2.78
C CYS A 63 6.21 1.57 2.03
N ILE A 64 6.50 0.42 2.62
CA ILE A 64 7.22 -0.67 1.94
C ILE A 64 6.42 -1.14 0.71
N GLY A 65 5.10 -1.30 0.85
CA GLY A 65 4.23 -1.61 -0.28
C GLY A 65 4.18 -0.53 -1.35
N LEU A 66 4.19 0.75 -0.98
CA LEU A 66 4.28 1.84 -1.94
C LEU A 66 5.62 1.81 -2.71
N ILE A 67 6.74 1.55 -2.01
CA ILE A 67 8.05 1.41 -2.65
C ILE A 67 8.03 0.25 -3.66
N GLY A 68 7.53 -0.92 -3.27
CA GLY A 68 7.38 -2.07 -4.16
C GLY A 68 6.47 -1.78 -5.36
N ALA A 69 5.40 -1.02 -5.15
CA ALA A 69 4.52 -0.57 -6.23
C ALA A 69 5.24 0.37 -7.20
N ILE A 70 6.04 1.33 -6.71
CA ILE A 70 6.85 2.24 -7.55
C ILE A 70 7.85 1.43 -8.40
N GLU A 71 8.50 0.44 -7.81
CA GLU A 71 9.50 -0.38 -8.50
C GLU A 71 8.91 -1.27 -9.60
N ARG A 72 7.65 -1.69 -9.46
CA ARG A 72 6.96 -2.60 -10.39
C ARG A 72 6.00 -1.92 -11.35
N PHE A 73 5.72 -0.63 -11.14
CA PHE A 73 4.77 0.09 -11.96
C PHE A 73 5.26 0.24 -13.39
N ASP A 74 4.35 0.00 -14.33
CA ASP A 74 4.59 0.12 -15.76
C ASP A 74 3.63 1.15 -16.36
N SER A 75 4.17 2.33 -16.71
CA SER A 75 3.40 3.42 -17.31
C SER A 75 2.87 3.10 -18.72
N THR A 76 3.42 2.09 -19.41
CA THR A 76 2.97 1.73 -20.76
C THR A 76 1.58 1.07 -20.76
N LYS A 77 1.14 0.55 -19.61
CA LYS A 77 -0.14 -0.15 -19.45
C LYS A 77 -1.37 0.77 -19.39
N GLY A 78 -1.18 2.09 -19.43
CA GLY A 78 -2.28 3.08 -19.47
C GLY A 78 -3.13 3.16 -18.20
N ILE A 79 -2.73 2.50 -17.11
CA ILE A 79 -3.43 2.54 -15.82
C ILE A 79 -2.89 3.67 -14.94
N ALA A 80 -3.77 4.33 -14.19
CA ALA A 80 -3.34 5.31 -13.21
C ALA A 80 -2.50 4.64 -12.10
N PHE A 81 -1.40 5.27 -11.70
CA PHE A 81 -0.51 4.75 -10.66
C PHE A 81 -1.26 4.41 -9.35
N SER A 82 -2.19 5.27 -8.92
CA SER A 82 -2.99 5.01 -7.71
C SER A 82 -3.78 3.70 -7.80
N SER A 83 -4.34 3.38 -8.98
CA SER A 83 -5.12 2.16 -9.19
C SER A 83 -4.25 0.90 -9.08
N PHE A 84 -2.95 1.01 -9.39
CA PHE A 84 -1.98 -0.05 -9.19
C PHE A 84 -1.45 -0.11 -7.76
N ALA A 85 -1.13 1.04 -7.17
CA ALA A 85 -0.47 1.14 -5.87
C ALA A 85 -1.39 0.77 -4.70
N ILE A 86 -2.67 1.16 -4.73
CA ILE A 86 -3.62 0.88 -3.64
C ILE A 86 -3.74 -0.62 -3.31
N PRO A 87 -4.03 -1.53 -4.27
CA PRO A 87 -4.12 -2.96 -3.96
C PRO A 87 -2.77 -3.54 -3.52
N TYR A 88 -1.65 -2.99 -4.00
CA TYR A 88 -0.30 -3.40 -3.59
C TYR A 88 -0.02 -3.03 -2.12
N ILE A 89 -0.26 -1.77 -1.74
CA ILE A 89 -0.13 -1.27 -0.37
C ILE A 89 -1.02 -2.07 0.58
N ARG A 90 -2.29 -2.26 0.20
CA ARG A 90 -3.25 -3.05 0.97
C ARG A 90 -2.78 -4.49 1.16
N GLY A 91 -2.25 -5.09 0.10
CA GLY A 91 -1.69 -6.43 0.13
C GLY A 91 -0.58 -6.56 1.17
N GLU A 92 0.41 -5.65 1.16
CA GLU A 92 1.50 -5.65 2.14
C GLU A 92 1.01 -5.49 3.58
N ILE A 93 0.06 -4.58 3.83
CA ILE A 93 -0.55 -4.42 5.15
C ILE A 93 -1.25 -5.72 5.59
N GLN A 94 -2.03 -6.34 4.71
CA GLN A 94 -2.71 -7.60 5.01
C GLN A 94 -1.73 -8.77 5.24
N HIS A 95 -0.61 -8.80 4.51
CA HIS A 95 0.46 -9.77 4.71
C HIS A 95 1.08 -9.60 6.10
N TYR A 96 1.47 -8.38 6.46
CA TYR A 96 1.99 -8.05 7.79
C TYR A 96 1.02 -8.45 8.91
N LEU A 97 -0.25 -8.07 8.80
CA LEU A 97 -1.27 -8.39 9.80
C LEU A 97 -1.49 -9.90 9.94
N ARG A 98 -1.38 -10.67 8.86
CA ARG A 98 -1.50 -12.13 8.91
C ARG A 98 -0.32 -12.77 9.64
N ASP A 99 0.88 -12.21 9.46
CA ASP A 99 2.11 -12.74 10.05
C ASP A 99 2.25 -12.35 11.53
N ARG A 100 1.71 -11.18 11.93
CA ARG A 100 1.72 -10.66 13.31
C ARG A 100 0.50 -11.03 14.16
N GLY A 101 -0.66 -11.22 13.53
CA GLY A 101 -1.95 -11.44 14.22
C GLY A 101 -2.07 -12.75 15.02
N TYR A 102 -1.02 -13.57 15.01
CA TYR A 102 -0.92 -14.77 15.81
C TYR A 102 0.37 -14.75 16.61
N SER A 103 0.29 -14.48 17.90
CA SER A 103 1.36 -14.76 18.86
C SER A 103 1.81 -16.24 18.81
N ILE A 104 0.95 -17.14 18.28
CA ILE A 104 1.28 -18.50 17.84
C ILE A 104 0.58 -18.76 16.50
N ARG A 105 1.32 -18.88 15.38
CA ARG A 105 0.75 -19.14 14.03
C ARG A 105 -0.23 -20.31 14.03
N ILE A 106 -1.53 -20.03 14.05
CA ILE A 106 -2.56 -21.07 14.01
C ILE A 106 -2.72 -21.55 12.56
N PRO A 107 -2.53 -22.85 12.27
CA PRO A 107 -2.71 -23.36 10.91
C PRO A 107 -4.15 -23.17 10.42
N ARG A 108 -4.33 -22.84 9.12
CA ARG A 108 -5.64 -22.47 8.52
C ARG A 108 -6.77 -23.47 8.79
N ARG A 109 -6.46 -24.77 8.91
CA ARG A 109 -7.44 -25.83 9.23
C ARG A 109 -8.17 -25.57 10.56
N TRP A 110 -7.45 -25.06 11.56
CA TRP A 110 -8.02 -24.77 12.88
C TRP A 110 -8.89 -23.52 12.88
N LEU A 111 -8.52 -22.51 12.10
CA LEU A 111 -9.34 -21.30 11.94
C LEU A 111 -10.72 -21.61 11.31
N ALA A 112 -10.72 -22.45 10.28
CA ALA A 112 -11.96 -22.87 9.61
C ALA A 112 -12.90 -23.66 10.53
N LEU A 113 -12.36 -24.44 11.48
CA LEU A 113 -13.15 -25.15 12.50
C LEU A 113 -13.77 -24.21 13.53
N ARG A 114 -13.05 -23.13 13.90
CA ARG A 114 -13.60 -22.10 14.81
C ARG A 114 -14.77 -21.34 14.18
N GLN A 115 -14.70 -21.03 12.89
CA GLN A 115 -15.80 -20.34 12.20
C GLN A 115 -17.07 -21.21 12.17
N LYS A 116 -16.94 -22.52 11.88
CA LYS A 116 -18.07 -23.46 11.87
C LYS A 116 -18.71 -23.72 13.23
N SER A 117 -17.99 -23.50 14.33
CA SER A 117 -18.52 -23.72 15.69
C SER A 117 -19.23 -22.50 16.26
N VAL A 118 -19.08 -21.32 15.64
CA VAL A 118 -19.82 -20.11 16.00
C VAL A 118 -21.16 -20.03 15.24
N GLU A 119 -21.32 -20.81 14.17
CA GLU A 119 -22.55 -20.90 13.36
C GLU A 119 -23.56 -21.96 13.87
N ILE A 120 -23.27 -22.63 14.99
CA ILE A 120 -24.15 -23.59 15.69
C ILE A 120 -24.60 -22.97 17.00
#